data_AF-A0A5M6I922-F1
#
_entry.id   AF-A0A5M6I922-F1
#
_cell.length_a   1.000
_cell.length_b   1.000
_cell.length_c   1.000
_cell.angle_alpha   90.00
_cell.angle_beta   90.00
_cell.angle_gamma   90.00
#
_symmetry.space_group_name_H-M   'P 1'
#
loop_
_entity.id
_entity.type
_entity.pdbx_description
1 polymer ?
#
loop_
_entity_poly.entity_id
_entity_poly.type
_entity_poly.pdbx_seq_one_letter_code
_entity_poly.pdbx_strand_id
1 'polypeptide(L)' 'MCDDDPIWRDLIQGLTQDDGAAARSHLDAGRPVYSIADDMPPGLLRKDHPDGRAELIRFDRQGDQVVRRL' A
#
# COMPACT_ATOMS: atom_id res chain seq x y z
N MET A 1 -5.61 10.56 -21.47
CA MET A 1 -4.74 10.39 -22.66
C MET A 1 -3.30 10.30 -22.15
N CYS A 2 -2.86 9.10 -21.76
CA CYS A 2 -1.48 8.72 -21.42
C CYS A 2 -1.40 7.18 -21.51
N ASP A 3 -1.85 6.57 -22.62
CA ASP A 3 -1.82 5.11 -22.79
C ASP A 3 -0.52 4.64 -23.48
N ASP A 4 0.15 5.53 -24.20
CA ASP A 4 1.35 5.20 -25.00
C ASP A 4 2.66 5.65 -24.33
N ASP A 5 2.66 6.03 -23.05
CA ASP A 5 3.89 6.41 -22.37
C ASP A 5 4.72 5.15 -22.03
N PRO A 6 5.95 5.02 -22.57
CA PRO A 6 6.78 3.84 -22.35
C PRO A 6 7.15 3.63 -20.88
N ILE A 7 7.28 4.71 -20.10
CA ILE A 7 7.61 4.62 -18.67
C ILE A 7 6.44 4.00 -17.91
N TRP A 8 5.21 4.38 -18.25
CA TRP A 8 4.01 3.82 -17.61
C TRP A 8 3.83 2.33 -17.94
N ARG A 9 4.15 1.91 -19.17
CA ARG A 9 4.12 0.48 -19.55
C ARG A 9 5.15 -0.35 -18.79
N ASP A 10 6.40 0.11 -18.74
CA ASP A 10 7.47 -0.59 -18.02
C ASP A 10 7.16 -0.68 -16.52
N LEU A 11 6.58 0.37 -15.93
CA LEU A 11 6.15 0.37 -14.54
C LEU A 11 5.06 -0.67 -14.28
N ILE A 12 4.01 -0.74 -15.11
CA ILE A 12 2.93 -1.73 -14.97
C ILE A 12 3.47 -3.16 -15.15
N GLN A 13 4.38 -3.37 -16.10
CA GLN A 13 5.02 -4.66 -16.30
C GLN A 13 5.85 -5.06 -15.07
N GLY A 14 6.61 -4.12 -14.49
CA GLY A 14 7.36 -4.34 -13.25
C GLY A 14 6.46 -4.68 -12.07
N LEU A 15 5.33 -3.98 -11.91
CA LEU A 15 4.33 -4.29 -10.87
C LEU A 15 3.73 -5.69 -11.02
N THR A 16 3.58 -6.18 -12.25
CA THR A 16 3.07 -7.55 -12.51
C THR A 16 4.07 -8.62 -12.05
N GLN A 17 5.36 -8.28 -11.99
CA GLN A 17 6.43 -9.17 -11.53
C GLN A 17 6.84 -8.91 -10.07
N ASP A 18 6.22 -7.93 -9.40
CA ASP A 18 6.49 -7.62 -8.00
C ASP A 18 6.00 -8.76 -7.10
N ASP A 19 6.91 -9.35 -6.34
CA ASP A 19 6.66 -10.43 -5.39
C ASP A 19 6.38 -9.91 -3.97
N GLY A 20 6.42 -8.58 -3.79
CA GLY A 20 6.21 -7.90 -2.53
C GLY A 20 7.37 -8.07 -1.55
N ALA A 21 8.57 -8.49 -1.99
CA ALA A 21 9.72 -8.70 -1.11
C ALA A 21 10.12 -7.43 -0.34
N ALA A 22 10.02 -6.25 -0.95
CA ALA A 22 10.30 -4.98 -0.28
C ALA A 22 9.33 -4.72 0.88
N ALA A 23 8.03 -4.90 0.67
CA ALA A 23 7.01 -4.75 1.71
C ALA A 23 7.26 -5.73 2.87
N ARG A 24 7.59 -6.99 2.53
CA ARG A 24 7.85 -8.05 3.52
C ARG A 24 9.13 -7.75 4.33
N SER A 25 10.19 -7.27 3.67
CA SER A 25 11.42 -6.81 4.35
C SER A 25 11.17 -5.65 5.32
N HIS A 26 10.28 -4.71 4.98
CA HIS A 26 9.90 -3.64 5.89
C HIS A 26 9.18 -4.15 7.14
N LEU A 27 8.24 -5.09 6.96
CA LEU A 27 7.53 -5.73 8.08
C LEU A 27 8.50 -6.48 9.00
N ASP A 28 9.41 -7.28 8.43
CA ASP A 28 10.44 -8.01 9.18
C ASP A 28 11.38 -7.05 9.94
N ALA A 29 11.60 -5.85 9.41
CA ALA A 29 12.37 -4.79 10.07
C ALA A 29 11.57 -3.99 11.12
N GLY A 30 10.34 -4.40 11.45
CA GLY A 30 9.50 -3.75 12.44
C GLY A 30 8.85 -2.45 11.95
N ARG A 31 8.73 -2.25 10.62
CA ARG A 31 8.14 -1.03 10.03
C ARG A 31 6.78 -1.35 9.41
N PRO A 32 5.74 -0.56 9.69
CA PRO A 32 4.44 -0.75 9.07
C PRO A 32 4.48 -0.43 7.57
N VAL A 33 3.68 -1.14 6.79
CA VAL A 33 3.49 -0.93 5.35
C VAL A 33 2.11 -0.35 5.10
N TYR A 34 2.04 0.63 4.22
CA TYR A 34 0.79 1.27 3.80
C TYR A 34 0.49 0.88 2.35
N SER A 35 -0.72 0.40 2.10
CA SER A 35 -1.15 -0.04 0.78
C SER A 35 -2.55 0.47 0.45
N ILE A 36 -2.85 0.56 -0.84
CA ILE A 36 -4.17 0.85 -1.39
C ILE A 36 -4.47 -0.28 -2.38
N ALA A 37 -5.70 -0.79 -2.35
CA ALA A 37 -6.21 -1.72 -3.34
C ALA A 37 -7.43 -1.11 -4.05
N ASP A 38 -7.72 -1.57 -5.27
CA ASP A 38 -8.81 -1.05 -6.11
C ASP A 38 -10.20 -1.15 -5.44
N ASP A 39 -10.40 -2.11 -4.54
CA ASP A 39 -11.65 -2.30 -3.82
C ASP A 39 -11.78 -1.43 -2.56
N MET A 40 -10.78 -0.58 -2.28
CA MET A 40 -10.76 0.25 -1.08
C MET A 40 -11.59 1.53 -1.24
N PRO A 41 -12.33 1.95 -0.20
CA PRO A 41 -13.04 3.22 -0.23
C PRO A 41 -12.09 4.40 -0.43
N PRO A 42 -12.48 5.43 -1.20
CA PRO A 42 -11.64 6.59 -1.45
C PRO A 42 -11.14 7.26 -0.16
N GLY A 43 -9.84 7.58 -0.13
CA GLY A 43 -9.20 8.25 1.00
C GLY A 43 -8.92 7.33 2.20
N LEU A 44 -9.07 6.02 2.05
CA LEU A 44 -8.64 5.03 3.04
C LEU A 44 -7.45 4.23 2.53
N LEU A 45 -6.57 3.84 3.47
CA LEU A 45 -5.39 3.01 3.23
C LEU A 45 -5.41 1.83 4.18
N ARG A 46 -4.82 0.71 3.75
CA ARG A 46 -4.54 -0.41 4.64
C ARG A 46 -3.15 -0.21 5.25
N LYS A 47 -3.06 -0.35 6.56
CA LYS A 47 -1.82 -0.35 7.32
C LYS A 47 -1.59 -1.76 7.85
N ASP A 48 -0.59 -2.43 7.30
CA ASP A 48 -0.12 -3.73 7.76
C ASP A 48 1.00 -3.52 8.77
N HIS A 49 0.83 -4.06 9.98
CA HIS A 49 1.78 -3.96 11.07
C HIS A 49 2.71 -5.19 11.10
N PRO A 50 3.95 -5.04 11.61
CA PRO A 50 4.90 -6.14 11.78
C PRO A 50 4.39 -7.34 12.59
N ASP A 51 3.43 -7.11 13.48
CA ASP A 51 2.82 -8.13 14.33
C ASP A 51 1.67 -8.87 13.63
N GLY A 52 1.45 -8.62 12.33
CA GLY A 52 0.41 -9.24 11.52
C GLY A 52 -0.96 -8.58 11.66
N ARG A 53 -1.11 -7.52 12.45
CA ARG A 53 -2.36 -6.74 12.48
C ARG A 53 -2.52 -5.91 11.23
N ALA A 54 -3.74 -5.84 10.71
CA ALA A 54 -4.10 -4.95 9.62
C ALA A 54 -5.18 -3.96 10.06
N GLU A 55 -5.03 -2.69 9.65
CA GLU A 55 -5.96 -1.62 9.97
C GLU A 55 -6.31 -0.84 8.72
N LEU A 56 -7.59 -0.48 8.58
CA LEU A 56 -8.06 0.50 7.62
C LEU A 56 -7.94 1.88 8.27
N ILE A 57 -7.12 2.74 7.68
CA ILE A 57 -6.83 4.07 8.21
C ILE A 57 -7.23 5.16 7.21
N ARG A 58 -7.44 6.36 7.73
CA ARG A 58 -7.39 7.60 6.97
C ARG A 58 -6.09 8.31 7.34
N PHE A 59 -5.34 8.77 6.35
CA PHE A 59 -4.14 9.58 6.57
C PHE A 59 -4.46 11.04 6.29
N ASP A 60 -4.23 11.92 7.27
CA ASP A 60 -4.31 13.37 7.09
C ASP A 60 -3.08 14.08 7.70
N ARG A 61 -3.09 15.43 7.69
CA ARG A 61 -1.95 16.23 8.19
C ARG A 61 -1.69 16.08 9.70
N GLN A 62 -2.64 15.55 10.45
CA GLN A 62 -2.51 15.23 11.88
C GLN A 62 -2.00 13.80 12.11
N GLY A 63 -1.91 12.98 11.05
CA GLY A 63 -1.36 11.63 11.07
C GLY A 63 -2.40 10.55 10.75
N ASP A 64 -2.11 9.32 11.19
CA ASP A 64 -2.94 8.15 10.96
C ASP A 64 -4.17 8.15 11.88
N GLN A 65 -5.37 8.11 11.30
CA GLN A 65 -6.61 7.84 12.01
C GLN A 65 -7.10 6.43 11.67
N VAL A 66 -7.13 5.55 12.66
CA VAL A 66 -7.69 4.20 12.49
C VAL A 66 -9.21 4.30 12.35
N VAL A 67 -9.73 3.88 11.19
CA VAL A 67 -11.16 3.82 10.90
C VAL A 67 -11.73 2.45 11.30
N ARG A 68 -10.98 1.37 11.05
CA ARG A 68 -11.40 0.00 11.36
C ARG A 68 -10.20 -0.95 11.47
N ARG A 69 -10.30 -2.00 12.29
CA ARG A 69 -9.39 -3.17 12.25
C ARG A 69 -9.91 -4.24 11.30
N LEU A 70 -9.03 -4.88 10.55
CA LEU A 70 -9.34 -5.88 9.54
C LEU A 70 -9.17 -7.30 10.08
#